data_AF-A0AAD6WL09-F1
#
_entry.id   AF-A0AAD6WL09-F1
#
_cell.length_a   1.000
_cell.length_b   1.000
_cell.length_c   1.000
_cell.angle_alpha   90.00
_cell.angle_beta   90.00
_cell.angle_gamma   90.00
#
_symmetry.space_group_name_H-M   'P 1'
#
loop_
_entity.id
_entity.type
_entity.pdbx_description
1 polymer ?
#
loop_
_entity_poly.entity_id
_entity_poly.type
_entity_poly.pdbx_seq_one_letter_code
_entity_poly.pdbx_strand_id
1 'polypeptide(L)'
;MEIETALFGCTDSSEQDYAVPIIKGETSGQSEGLADEESDTFSSSRGGRFINLELGGKCKEPTLEAWVEPVTGRNSLKRSKYKKSKSGNYKTLDSSVFCINGVAGIGKTELALEFAYRYSQRYKMVLWVGGEARYFRQNLLNLSQNLGLDVSADAEKERGRIRSFKEQENEAFERVKRELFRDMPYLLIIDNLETEREWWEGKDLHDLIPRNTGGTHVIITTRLSKTMNFDIMQLPPLELTDAMVLMRGKRRRDYPTEELQFLHKFDEKLGRLSFGLWLVGSLLSELAISPCALFEAVNQVPLEDGSTYSYMSMSDEQYCKSNPFLMKLLHFSFIILQQTDGRKNLLALRMLLVGAWFAPAPISATLLATAAKNMPAIGNGFRKWTKCVSLAFSCCSGCGLAPQSEEDAATLLVKLGLARRANRQPGCWIQFHPITQVFARRKEGLSAAKATVQGVRKVGNPSINTNHLWASAFLVFGFKSEPPLVQLKAIDMVLYIKKTAVPLAIRAFTTFSICNSALELLKVCTNVLEEVEKSFVSQIQDWCHGSLCWKRNIHGHQRVDEYLWQDVTLLKASLLETRAKLLLRGGHFDGGEELCRTCISIRTVMLGHDHAQTLAAQETLAKLVRMRSKV
;
A
#
# COMPACT_ATOMS: atom_id res chain seq x y z
N MET A 1 3.75 -5.00 26.77
CA MET A 1 4.51 -5.95 27.62
C MET A 1 5.02 -7.17 26.85
N GLU A 2 4.20 -7.99 26.19
CA GLU A 2 4.72 -9.21 25.52
C GLU A 2 5.78 -8.93 24.44
N ILE A 3 5.51 -8.00 23.53
CA ILE A 3 6.48 -7.57 22.49
C ILE A 3 7.78 -7.06 23.13
N GLU A 4 7.66 -6.28 24.21
CA GLU A 4 8.81 -5.72 24.93
C GLU A 4 9.64 -6.82 25.60
N THR A 5 8.99 -7.77 26.27
CA THR A 5 9.68 -8.89 26.92
C THR A 5 10.40 -9.79 25.92
N ALA A 6 9.83 -9.96 24.72
CA ALA A 6 10.43 -10.76 23.67
C ALA A 6 11.62 -10.06 23.01
N LEU A 7 11.51 -8.76 22.72
CA LEU A 7 12.55 -8.01 22.01
C LEU A 7 13.64 -7.43 22.92
N PHE A 8 13.29 -6.99 24.13
CA PHE A 8 14.25 -6.36 25.05
C PHE A 8 14.68 -7.26 26.22
N GLY A 9 14.08 -8.44 26.35
CA GLY A 9 14.26 -9.29 27.52
C GLY A 9 13.49 -8.78 28.74
N CYS A 10 13.36 -9.63 29.76
CA CYS A 10 12.71 -9.26 31.02
C CYS A 10 13.64 -8.30 31.79
N THR A 11 13.34 -7.01 31.79
CA THR A 11 13.89 -6.11 32.81
C THR A 11 13.19 -6.44 34.11
N ASP A 12 13.86 -7.17 35.00
CA ASP A 12 13.54 -7.05 36.42
C ASP A 12 13.77 -5.58 36.76
N SER A 13 12.69 -4.83 36.86
CA SER A 13 12.71 -3.47 37.38
C SER A 13 13.08 -3.55 38.85
N SER A 14 14.37 -3.61 39.15
CA SER A 14 14.84 -3.05 40.41
C SER A 14 14.60 -1.56 40.30
N GLU A 15 13.63 -1.06 41.06
CA GLU A 15 13.61 0.33 41.47
C GLU A 15 15.02 0.66 41.97
N GLN A 16 15.77 1.45 41.20
CA GLN A 16 16.97 2.09 41.71
C GLN A 16 16.50 3.37 42.38
N ASP A 17 16.28 3.27 43.69
CA ASP A 17 16.26 4.41 44.58
C ASP A 17 17.54 5.21 44.35
N TYR A 18 17.40 6.44 43.87
CA TYR A 18 18.47 7.41 43.84
C TYR A 18 18.76 7.85 45.27
N ALA A 19 19.69 7.17 45.95
CA ALA A 19 20.30 7.68 47.16
C ALA A 19 21.25 8.83 46.80
N VAL A 20 20.82 10.07 47.07
CA VAL A 20 21.64 11.28 46.99
C VAL A 20 22.66 11.26 48.14
N PRO A 21 23.98 11.41 47.89
CA PRO A 21 24.92 11.64 48.97
C PRO A 21 24.85 13.10 49.43
N ILE A 22 24.48 13.30 50.68
CA ILE A 22 24.56 14.58 51.39
C ILE A 22 26.04 14.92 51.59
N ILE A 23 26.50 16.03 51.01
CA ILE A 23 27.72 16.71 51.44
C ILE A 23 27.32 18.09 51.96
N LYS A 24 27.42 18.26 53.28
CA LYS A 24 27.43 19.55 53.97
C LYS A 24 28.79 20.21 53.78
N GLY A 25 28.80 21.52 53.55
CA GLY A 25 29.99 22.36 53.62
C GLY A 25 29.67 23.80 53.27
N GLU A 26 29.43 24.60 54.32
CA GLU A 26 29.12 26.03 54.30
C GLU A 26 30.31 26.90 53.85
N THR A 27 30.03 28.05 53.23
CA THR A 27 30.34 29.43 53.69
C THR A 27 30.76 30.43 52.59
N SER A 28 30.03 31.56 52.61
CA SER A 28 30.44 32.97 52.42
C SER A 28 31.23 33.44 51.19
N GLY A 29 30.69 34.47 50.53
CA GLY A 29 31.48 35.46 49.80
C GLY A 29 30.68 36.27 48.79
N GLN A 30 30.31 37.51 49.16
CA GLN A 30 29.78 38.54 48.26
C GLN A 30 30.83 38.94 47.19
N SER A 31 30.41 39.31 45.98
CA SER A 31 30.80 40.58 45.32
C SER A 31 30.28 40.67 43.87
N GLU A 32 30.07 41.92 43.48
CA GLU A 32 29.49 42.52 42.27
C GLU A 32 30.26 42.27 40.96
N GLY A 33 29.56 42.46 39.83
CA GLY A 33 30.05 43.39 38.81
C GLY A 33 30.47 42.84 37.44
N LEU A 34 29.71 43.28 36.43
CA LEU A 34 30.12 43.73 35.09
C LEU A 34 30.17 42.73 33.91
N ALA A 35 29.59 43.25 32.83
CA ALA A 35 29.55 42.76 31.47
C ALA A 35 30.92 42.82 30.79
N ASP A 36 31.20 41.92 29.84
CA ASP A 36 31.14 42.24 28.41
C ASP A 36 31.50 41.02 27.55
N GLU A 37 31.15 41.17 26.27
CA GLU A 37 31.13 40.21 25.17
C GLU A 37 32.48 39.56 24.82
N GLU A 38 32.43 38.31 24.33
CA GLU A 38 32.89 37.95 22.98
C GLU A 38 32.61 36.46 22.74
N SER A 39 31.67 36.16 21.83
CA SER A 39 31.29 34.81 21.43
C SER A 39 32.06 34.35 20.19
N ASP A 40 32.84 33.29 20.37
CA ASP A 40 33.51 32.53 19.32
C ASP A 40 32.51 31.91 18.32
N THR A 41 32.77 32.15 17.04
CA THR A 41 32.05 31.56 15.91
C THR A 41 32.75 30.28 15.46
N PHE A 42 32.20 29.12 15.84
CA PHE A 42 32.43 27.86 15.12
C PHE A 42 31.09 27.11 14.94
N SER A 43 30.49 27.29 13.77
CA SER A 43 29.27 26.58 13.36
C SER A 43 29.61 25.15 12.90
N SER A 44 29.31 24.14 13.72
CA SER A 44 29.18 22.75 13.26
C SER A 44 27.70 22.36 13.19
N SER A 45 27.08 22.56 12.03
CA SER A 45 25.73 22.09 11.72
C SER A 45 25.74 20.59 11.33
N ARG A 46 25.69 19.69 12.31
CA ARG A 46 25.26 18.29 12.08
C ARG A 46 23.76 18.18 12.40
N GLY A 47 22.94 18.59 11.44
CA GLY A 47 21.50 18.35 11.47
C GLY A 47 21.20 16.87 11.23
N GLY A 48 20.75 16.16 12.26
CA GLY A 48 20.09 14.87 12.11
C GLY A 48 18.83 15.03 11.23
N ARG A 49 18.69 14.17 10.22
CA ARG A 49 17.49 14.16 9.36
C ARG A 49 16.35 13.48 10.11
N PHE A 50 15.49 14.29 10.73
CA PHE A 50 14.21 13.86 11.27
C PHE A 50 13.19 13.65 10.14
N ILE A 51 12.38 12.60 10.24
CA ILE A 51 11.09 12.52 9.53
C ILE A 51 10.02 12.88 10.56
N ASN A 52 9.63 14.16 10.53
CA ASN A 52 8.73 14.78 11.50
C ASN A 52 7.28 14.31 11.35
N LEU A 53 6.70 13.88 12.47
CA LEU A 53 5.27 13.97 12.75
C LEU A 53 5.00 15.34 13.38
N GLU A 54 4.22 16.19 12.73
CA GLU A 54 3.54 17.28 13.41
C GLU A 54 2.07 16.90 13.64
N LEU A 55 1.72 16.79 14.92
CA LEU A 55 0.35 16.89 15.40
C LEU A 55 0.07 18.39 15.58
N GLY A 56 -0.70 18.99 14.69
CA GLY A 56 -1.13 20.38 14.81
C GLY A 56 -2.07 20.55 16.01
N GLY A 57 -1.54 21.06 17.11
CA GLY A 57 -2.26 21.56 18.27
C GLY A 57 -1.29 22.18 19.26
N LYS A 58 -1.28 23.52 19.37
CA LYS A 58 -0.58 24.22 20.45
C LYS A 58 -1.12 23.73 21.79
N CYS A 59 -0.36 22.89 22.49
CA CYS A 59 -0.59 22.59 23.89
C CYS A 59 0.75 22.67 24.63
N LYS A 60 0.75 23.50 25.67
CA LYS A 60 1.86 23.66 26.63
C LYS A 60 2.20 22.29 27.24
N GLU A 61 3.47 22.12 27.60
CA GLU A 61 3.96 21.00 28.42
C GLU A 61 3.00 20.70 29.57
N PRO A 62 2.59 19.43 29.79
CA PRO A 62 1.94 19.08 31.03
C PRO A 62 3.01 18.88 32.11
N THR A 63 2.99 19.79 33.07
CA THR A 63 3.61 19.66 34.38
C THR A 63 3.23 18.31 35.00
N LEU A 64 4.22 17.62 35.55
CA LEU A 64 4.05 16.58 36.55
C LEU A 64 3.04 17.06 37.60
N GLU A 65 1.94 16.33 37.76
CA GLU A 65 1.23 16.03 39.02
C GLU A 65 -0.23 15.61 38.74
N ALA A 66 -0.77 14.81 39.66
CA ALA A 66 -2.12 14.25 39.71
C ALA A 66 -2.38 12.97 38.87
N TRP A 67 -1.75 11.87 39.29
CA TRP A 67 -2.50 10.62 39.44
C TRP A 67 -2.67 10.30 40.92
N VAL A 68 -3.93 10.32 41.34
CA VAL A 68 -4.43 9.96 42.67
C VAL A 68 -4.27 8.46 42.88
N GLU A 69 -3.70 8.07 44.02
CA GLU A 69 -3.55 6.70 44.50
C GLU A 69 -4.88 5.95 44.65
N PRO A 70 -4.89 4.61 44.53
CA PRO A 70 -5.85 3.80 45.25
C PRO A 70 -5.19 3.00 46.37
N VAL A 71 -5.57 3.41 47.58
CA VAL A 71 -5.77 2.66 48.83
C VAL A 71 -5.56 1.14 48.76
N THR A 72 -4.66 0.68 49.62
CA THR A 72 -4.47 -0.71 50.05
C THR A 72 -5.77 -1.42 50.42
N GLY A 73 -6.09 -2.48 49.67
CA GLY A 73 -7.11 -3.47 50.03
C GLY A 73 -6.55 -4.88 49.87
N ARG A 74 -6.17 -5.50 50.98
CA ARG A 74 -5.79 -6.92 51.04
C ARG A 74 -6.97 -7.78 50.57
N ASN A 75 -6.76 -8.69 49.62
CA ASN A 75 -7.36 -10.03 49.64
C ASN A 75 -6.65 -10.98 48.67
N SER A 76 -6.37 -12.17 49.20
CA SER A 76 -5.59 -13.27 48.65
C SER A 76 -6.28 -14.03 47.52
N LEU A 77 -5.66 -14.13 46.34
CA LEU A 77 -6.03 -15.11 45.32
C LEU A 77 -4.79 -15.77 44.70
N LYS A 78 -4.86 -17.10 44.65
CA LYS A 78 -3.78 -18.06 44.41
C LYS A 78 -3.14 -17.92 43.02
N ARG A 79 -1.81 -17.82 42.99
CA ARG A 79 -0.94 -18.07 41.82
C ARG A 79 -1.25 -19.45 41.21
N SER A 80 -1.59 -19.50 39.93
CA SER A 80 -1.52 -20.73 39.14
C SER A 80 -0.06 -20.98 38.73
N LYS A 81 0.48 -22.13 39.16
CA LYS A 81 1.81 -22.61 38.74
C LYS A 81 1.70 -23.21 37.34
N TYR A 82 2.13 -22.49 36.31
CA TYR A 82 2.41 -23.11 35.01
C TYR A 82 3.81 -23.75 35.01
N LYS A 83 3.81 -25.05 34.72
CA LYS A 83 4.94 -25.97 34.72
C LYS A 83 5.75 -25.72 33.43
N LYS A 84 6.93 -25.10 33.54
CA LYS A 84 7.91 -24.99 32.44
C LYS A 84 8.38 -26.39 32.05
N SER A 85 8.08 -26.83 30.82
CA SER A 85 8.81 -27.92 30.18
C SER A 85 10.16 -27.37 29.70
N LYS A 86 11.25 -27.86 30.29
CA LYS A 86 12.59 -27.72 29.73
C LYS A 86 12.70 -28.63 28.52
N SER A 87 12.89 -28.07 27.34
CA SER A 87 13.32 -28.80 26.15
C SER A 87 14.44 -28.03 25.46
N GLY A 88 15.59 -28.72 25.32
CA GLY A 88 16.49 -28.65 24.18
C GLY A 88 17.28 -27.37 23.93
N ASN A 89 18.60 -27.44 24.12
CA ASN A 89 19.59 -26.43 23.77
C ASN A 89 19.64 -26.10 22.27
N TYR A 90 19.00 -25.00 21.83
CA TYR A 90 19.30 -24.24 20.59
C TYR A 90 18.84 -22.75 20.70
N LYS A 91 18.93 -22.13 21.88
CA LYS A 91 18.34 -20.79 22.14
C LYS A 91 19.27 -19.59 21.88
N THR A 92 19.83 -19.44 20.68
CA THR A 92 20.64 -18.24 20.37
C THR A 92 20.37 -17.60 19.01
N LEU A 93 19.25 -17.93 18.33
CA LEU A 93 18.81 -17.22 17.12
C LEU A 93 17.47 -16.45 17.27
N ASP A 94 16.70 -16.66 18.34
CA ASP A 94 15.24 -16.42 18.32
C ASP A 94 14.72 -15.14 19.00
N SER A 95 15.58 -14.23 19.50
CA SER A 95 15.10 -13.06 20.28
C SER A 95 14.80 -11.79 19.46
N SER A 96 15.03 -11.78 18.14
CA SER A 96 14.98 -10.55 17.33
C SER A 96 13.77 -10.40 16.42
N VAL A 97 12.97 -11.45 16.22
CA VAL A 97 11.81 -11.44 15.30
C VAL A 97 10.55 -11.74 16.10
N PHE A 98 9.53 -10.90 15.98
CA PHE A 98 8.26 -11.04 16.68
C PHE A 98 7.09 -11.00 15.68
N CYS A 99 6.24 -12.04 15.70
CA CYS A 99 5.10 -12.14 14.80
C CYS A 99 3.79 -11.81 15.53
N ILE A 100 3.04 -10.85 15.01
CA ILE A 100 1.69 -10.47 15.46
C ILE A 100 0.67 -11.06 14.49
N ASN A 101 -0.15 -11.97 15.00
CA ASN A 101 -1.20 -12.65 14.25
C ASN A 101 -2.59 -12.27 14.76
N GLY A 102 -3.61 -12.40 13.92
CA GLY A 102 -5.00 -12.16 14.27
C GLY A 102 -5.88 -11.92 13.05
N VAL A 103 -7.18 -11.86 13.29
CA VAL A 103 -8.19 -11.63 12.23
C VAL A 103 -8.05 -10.26 11.57
N ALA A 104 -8.62 -10.09 10.37
CA ALA A 104 -8.63 -8.80 9.68
C ALA A 104 -9.43 -7.74 10.47
N GLY A 105 -8.85 -6.55 10.66
CA GLY A 105 -9.48 -5.44 11.37
C GLY A 105 -9.34 -5.45 12.89
N ILE A 106 -8.58 -6.39 13.47
CA ILE A 106 -8.39 -6.49 14.94
C ILE A 106 -7.44 -5.42 15.52
N GLY A 107 -6.57 -4.81 14.71
CA GLY A 107 -5.64 -3.77 15.16
C GLY A 107 -4.15 -4.12 15.11
N LYS A 108 -3.74 -5.15 14.33
CA LYS A 108 -2.32 -5.57 14.26
C LYS A 108 -1.38 -4.45 13.80
N THR A 109 -1.79 -3.75 12.74
CA THR A 109 -1.03 -2.65 12.15
C THR A 109 -0.94 -1.48 13.13
N GLU A 110 -2.03 -1.18 13.84
CA GLU A 110 -2.09 -0.14 14.88
C GLU A 110 -1.17 -0.46 16.06
N LEU A 111 -1.13 -1.73 16.51
CA LEU A 111 -0.22 -2.17 17.57
C LEU A 111 1.26 -2.04 17.15
N ALA A 112 1.59 -2.43 15.92
CA ALA A 112 2.95 -2.27 15.39
C ALA A 112 3.35 -0.78 15.24
N LEU A 113 2.42 0.08 14.82
CA LEU A 113 2.64 1.54 14.78
C LEU A 113 2.88 2.12 16.17
N GLU A 114 2.08 1.74 17.16
CA GLU A 114 2.23 2.24 18.54
C GLU A 114 3.57 1.80 19.14
N PHE A 115 3.97 0.55 18.90
CA PHE A 115 5.30 0.08 19.31
C PHE A 115 6.42 0.89 18.65
N ALA A 116 6.33 1.11 17.33
CA ALA A 116 7.30 1.89 16.59
C ALA A 116 7.42 3.32 17.12
N TYR A 117 6.28 3.96 17.42
CA TYR A 117 6.23 5.31 17.97
C TYR A 117 6.87 5.37 19.36
N ARG A 118 6.44 4.49 20.28
CA ARG A 118 6.87 4.46 21.68
C ARG A 118 8.37 4.16 21.84
N TYR A 119 8.91 3.27 21.01
CA TYR A 119 10.31 2.84 21.11
C TYR A 119 11.21 3.41 20.01
N SER A 120 10.72 4.39 19.24
CA SER A 120 11.48 5.03 18.15
C SER A 120 12.89 5.47 18.57
N GLN A 121 13.04 6.03 19.78
CA GLN A 121 14.31 6.51 20.33
C GLN A 121 15.36 5.42 20.58
N ARG A 122 14.95 4.14 20.65
CA ARG A 122 15.88 3.01 20.82
C ARG A 122 16.54 2.59 19.52
N TYR A 123 16.01 3.03 18.40
CA TYR A 123 16.49 2.66 17.08
C TYR A 123 17.03 3.90 16.38
N LYS A 124 18.15 3.75 15.68
CA LYS A 124 18.63 4.82 14.79
C LYS A 124 17.75 4.96 13.56
N MET A 125 16.99 3.92 13.22
CA MET A 125 16.12 3.88 12.06
C MET A 125 14.93 2.94 12.27
N VAL A 126 13.75 3.37 11.81
CA VAL A 126 12.53 2.55 11.75
C VAL A 126 12.11 2.42 10.29
N LEU A 127 11.98 1.19 9.82
CA LEU A 127 11.69 0.86 8.43
C LEU A 127 10.36 0.13 8.33
N TRP A 128 9.45 0.65 7.49
CA TRP A 128 8.13 0.07 7.29
C TRP A 128 7.97 -0.45 5.86
N VAL A 129 7.71 -1.74 5.72
CA VAL A 129 7.58 -2.46 4.44
C VAL A 129 6.22 -3.15 4.37
N GLY A 130 5.49 -2.94 3.28
CA GLY A 130 4.25 -3.68 2.99
C GLY A 130 4.54 -5.11 2.54
N GLY A 131 3.95 -6.07 3.25
CA GLY A 131 4.08 -7.53 3.15
C GLY A 131 3.18 -8.20 2.11
N GLU A 132 2.45 -7.42 1.30
CA GLU A 132 1.55 -7.97 0.29
C GLU A 132 2.34 -8.69 -0.81
N ALA A 133 1.91 -9.89 -1.15
CA ALA A 133 2.74 -10.85 -1.90
C ALA A 133 3.28 -10.28 -3.22
N ARG A 134 2.46 -9.53 -3.97
CA ARG A 134 2.81 -8.94 -5.28
C ARG A 134 3.84 -7.82 -5.18
N TYR A 135 3.84 -7.09 -4.08
CA TYR A 135 4.62 -5.86 -3.90
C TYR A 135 5.81 -6.03 -2.98
N PHE A 136 5.86 -7.11 -2.18
CA PHE A 136 6.82 -7.27 -1.10
C PHE A 136 8.29 -7.11 -1.55
N ARG A 137 8.71 -7.82 -2.61
CA ARG A 137 10.08 -7.69 -3.16
C ARG A 137 10.41 -6.25 -3.56
N GLN A 138 9.48 -5.61 -4.26
CA GLN A 138 9.61 -4.24 -4.70
C GLN A 138 9.70 -3.29 -3.51
N ASN A 139 8.84 -3.45 -2.51
CA ASN A 139 8.84 -2.63 -1.30
C ASN A 139 10.15 -2.74 -0.53
N LEU A 140 10.76 -3.93 -0.51
CA LEU A 140 12.04 -4.17 0.13
C LEU A 140 13.20 -3.51 -0.63
N LEU A 141 13.26 -3.65 -1.96
CA LEU A 141 14.28 -2.98 -2.78
C LEU A 141 14.09 -1.47 -2.83
N ASN A 142 12.86 -0.96 -2.72
CA ASN A 142 12.58 0.46 -2.60
C ASN A 142 13.20 1.09 -1.33
N LEU A 143 13.54 0.29 -0.30
CA LEU A 143 14.28 0.80 0.85
C LEU A 143 15.64 1.39 0.47
N SER A 144 16.26 0.91 -0.61
CA SER A 144 17.51 1.48 -1.14
C SER A 144 17.44 3.00 -1.30
N GLN A 145 16.32 3.54 -1.79
CA GLN A 145 16.13 4.98 -1.95
C GLN A 145 16.11 5.71 -0.61
N ASN A 146 15.44 5.14 0.39
CA ASN A 146 15.39 5.72 1.73
C ASN A 146 16.75 5.65 2.43
N LEU A 147 17.54 4.60 2.13
CA LEU A 147 18.89 4.40 2.65
C LEU A 147 19.97 5.17 1.85
N GLY A 148 19.60 5.81 0.73
CA GLY A 148 20.55 6.49 -0.15
C GLY A 148 21.54 5.56 -0.85
N LEU A 149 21.15 4.30 -1.05
CA LEU A 149 21.97 3.28 -1.71
C LEU A 149 21.74 3.27 -3.21
N ASP A 150 22.82 3.17 -3.95
CA ASP A 150 22.74 2.83 -5.37
C ASP A 150 22.64 1.31 -5.54
N VAL A 151 21.47 0.89 -6.02
CA VAL A 151 21.17 -0.50 -6.40
C VAL A 151 20.87 -0.61 -7.89
N SER A 152 21.36 0.35 -8.67
CA SER A 152 21.25 0.35 -10.12
C SER A 152 21.81 -0.94 -10.73
N ALA A 153 21.13 -1.42 -11.77
CA ALA A 153 21.63 -2.50 -12.61
C ALA A 153 22.69 -1.93 -13.56
N ASP A 154 23.89 -1.74 -13.02
CA ASP A 154 25.03 -1.34 -13.83
C ASP A 154 25.42 -2.46 -14.78
N ALA A 155 25.73 -2.07 -16.01
CA ALA A 155 26.35 -2.97 -16.99
C ALA A 155 27.83 -3.23 -16.67
N GLU A 156 28.33 -2.74 -15.54
CA GLU A 156 29.72 -2.86 -15.15
C GLU A 156 30.11 -4.33 -15.00
N LYS A 157 31.10 -4.67 -15.80
CA LYS A 157 31.77 -5.95 -15.81
C LYS A 157 32.58 -6.08 -14.54
N GLU A 158 32.03 -6.71 -13.51
CA GLU A 158 32.90 -7.19 -12.45
C GLU A 158 33.87 -8.21 -13.08
N ARG A 159 35.15 -7.85 -13.15
CA ARG A 159 36.23 -8.70 -13.70
C ARG A 159 36.01 -9.19 -15.14
N GLY A 160 35.26 -8.47 -15.96
CA GLY A 160 35.05 -8.83 -17.38
C GLY A 160 33.81 -9.69 -17.68
N ARG A 161 33.11 -10.20 -16.66
CA ARG A 161 31.94 -11.09 -16.81
C ARG A 161 30.62 -10.33 -16.68
N ILE A 162 29.63 -10.67 -17.52
CA ILE A 162 28.25 -10.17 -17.37
C ILE A 162 27.55 -10.97 -16.27
N ARG A 163 26.94 -10.26 -15.31
CA ARG A 163 26.15 -10.86 -14.23
C ARG A 163 24.79 -11.31 -14.76
N SER A 164 24.33 -12.48 -14.36
CA SER A 164 22.95 -12.92 -14.62
C SER A 164 21.94 -12.04 -13.88
N PHE A 165 20.66 -12.05 -14.29
CA PHE A 165 19.62 -11.30 -13.57
C PHE A 165 19.50 -11.69 -12.11
N LYS A 166 19.62 -12.98 -11.80
CA LYS A 166 19.59 -13.49 -10.42
C LYS A 166 20.75 -12.94 -9.60
N GLU A 167 21.95 -12.84 -10.18
CA GLU A 167 23.12 -12.25 -9.53
C GLU A 167 22.94 -10.75 -9.28
N GLN A 168 22.45 -9.99 -10.27
CA GLN A 168 22.18 -8.55 -10.14
C GLN A 168 21.14 -8.27 -9.04
N GLU A 169 20.02 -9.01 -9.06
CA GLU A 169 18.96 -8.90 -8.06
C GLU A 169 19.44 -9.29 -6.66
N ASN A 170 20.17 -10.41 -6.54
CA ASN A 170 20.72 -10.84 -5.26
C ASN A 170 21.74 -9.84 -4.73
N GLU A 171 22.60 -9.27 -5.57
CA GLU A 171 23.59 -8.28 -5.14
C GLU A 171 22.94 -6.98 -4.67
N ALA A 172 21.95 -6.47 -5.42
CA ALA A 172 21.14 -5.31 -4.99
C ALA A 172 20.52 -5.58 -3.62
N PHE A 173 19.99 -6.79 -3.44
CA PHE A 173 19.42 -7.21 -2.16
C PHE A 173 20.47 -7.30 -1.05
N GLU A 174 21.64 -7.88 -1.31
CA GLU A 174 22.75 -7.96 -0.37
C GLU A 174 23.36 -6.58 -0.05
N ARG A 175 23.28 -5.58 -0.95
CA ARG A 175 23.65 -4.19 -0.63
C ARG A 175 22.68 -3.56 0.36
N VAL A 176 21.38 -3.69 0.12
CA VAL A 176 20.34 -3.21 1.06
C VAL A 176 20.55 -3.88 2.41
N LYS A 177 20.68 -5.20 2.43
CA LYS A 177 21.01 -5.98 3.63
C LYS A 177 22.24 -5.47 4.34
N ARG A 178 23.39 -5.33 3.67
CA ARG A 178 24.64 -4.86 4.29
C ARG A 178 24.49 -3.50 4.95
N GLU A 179 23.72 -2.59 4.34
CA GLU A 179 23.43 -1.29 4.93
C GLU A 179 22.57 -1.41 6.19
N LEU A 180 21.55 -2.28 6.15
CA LEU A 180 20.73 -2.59 7.32
C LEU A 180 21.59 -3.22 8.43
N PHE A 181 22.48 -4.16 8.07
CA PHE A 181 23.35 -4.90 8.99
C PHE A 181 24.58 -4.12 9.48
N ARG A 182 24.67 -2.82 9.25
CA ARG A 182 25.69 -2.00 9.95
C ARG A 182 25.48 -2.11 11.47
N ASP A 183 26.50 -1.74 12.25
CA ASP A 183 26.43 -1.67 13.73
C ASP A 183 25.52 -0.51 14.19
N MET A 184 24.26 -0.54 13.75
CA MET A 184 23.24 0.49 13.94
C MET A 184 21.94 -0.22 14.31
N PRO A 185 21.38 0.00 15.51
CA PRO A 185 20.12 -0.63 15.88
C PRO A 185 18.98 -0.09 15.00
N TYR A 186 18.20 -0.99 14.39
CA TYR A 186 17.03 -0.62 13.60
C TYR A 186 15.83 -1.52 13.92
N LEU A 187 14.64 -0.97 13.67
CA LEU A 187 13.38 -1.69 13.71
C LEU A 187 12.87 -1.87 12.29
N LEU A 188 12.67 -3.12 11.85
CA LEU A 188 12.03 -3.45 10.58
C LEU A 188 10.61 -3.95 10.84
N ILE A 189 9.63 -3.33 10.20
CA ILE A 189 8.23 -3.73 10.28
C ILE A 189 7.79 -4.23 8.91
N ILE A 190 7.39 -5.51 8.86
CA ILE A 190 6.76 -6.13 7.70
C ILE A 190 5.27 -6.22 7.99
N ASP A 191 4.50 -5.28 7.43
CA ASP A 191 3.07 -5.16 7.70
C ASP A 191 2.24 -5.93 6.68
N ASN A 192 1.26 -6.71 7.13
CA ASN A 192 0.35 -7.49 6.29
C ASN A 192 1.07 -8.54 5.41
N LEU A 193 1.94 -9.36 6.01
CA LEU A 193 2.58 -10.48 5.33
C LEU A 193 1.53 -11.52 4.91
N GLU A 194 1.35 -11.69 3.60
CA GLU A 194 0.33 -12.60 3.04
C GLU A 194 0.84 -14.01 2.76
N THR A 195 2.13 -14.16 2.43
CA THR A 195 2.74 -15.45 2.06
C THR A 195 4.16 -15.55 2.61
N GLU A 196 4.57 -16.76 3.03
CA GLU A 196 5.96 -17.05 3.43
C GLU A 196 6.92 -17.19 2.24
N ARG A 197 6.35 -17.40 1.05
CA ARG A 197 7.07 -17.50 -0.21
C ARG A 197 6.91 -16.24 -1.02
N GLU A 198 7.99 -15.80 -1.62
CA GLU A 198 8.00 -14.69 -2.55
C GLU A 198 7.13 -14.97 -3.78
N TRP A 199 6.27 -14.03 -4.16
CA TRP A 199 5.32 -14.22 -5.26
C TRP A 199 5.99 -14.41 -6.63
N TRP A 200 7.15 -13.80 -6.88
CA TRP A 200 7.81 -13.85 -8.20
C TRP A 200 8.61 -15.14 -8.41
N GLU A 201 9.51 -15.48 -7.48
CA GLU A 201 10.47 -16.60 -7.61
C GLU A 201 10.19 -17.79 -6.68
N GLY A 202 9.26 -17.65 -5.72
CA GLY A 202 8.92 -18.72 -4.79
C GLY A 202 9.94 -19.01 -3.68
N LYS A 203 10.94 -18.14 -3.51
CA LYS A 203 11.96 -18.23 -2.45
C LYS A 203 11.35 -18.00 -1.07
N ASP A 204 11.95 -18.62 -0.05
CA ASP A 204 11.53 -18.47 1.34
C ASP A 204 11.91 -17.10 1.91
N LEU A 205 11.00 -16.50 2.69
CA LEU A 205 11.19 -15.19 3.32
C LEU A 205 12.37 -15.14 4.31
N HIS A 206 12.82 -16.29 4.81
CA HIS A 206 13.96 -16.39 5.72
C HIS A 206 15.24 -15.78 5.15
N ASP A 207 15.43 -15.89 3.83
CA ASP A 207 16.58 -15.27 3.18
C ASP A 207 16.46 -13.75 3.14
N LEU A 208 15.26 -13.20 3.35
CA LEU A 208 14.97 -11.77 3.26
C LEU A 208 14.98 -11.06 4.63
N ILE A 209 14.92 -11.82 5.72
CA ILE A 209 14.89 -11.30 7.09
C ILE A 209 16.32 -11.22 7.66
N PRO A 210 16.70 -10.10 8.28
CA PRO A 210 17.97 -9.94 8.96
C PRO A 210 18.32 -11.05 9.96
N ARG A 211 19.54 -11.62 9.89
CA ARG A 211 20.09 -12.44 10.98
C ARG A 211 20.63 -11.51 12.07
N ASN A 212 20.30 -11.81 13.32
CA ASN A 212 20.46 -10.95 14.50
C ASN A 212 21.88 -10.40 14.68
N THR A 213 22.01 -9.07 14.84
CA THR A 213 23.27 -8.36 15.22
C THR A 213 23.23 -7.78 16.65
N GLY A 214 22.24 -8.14 17.47
CA GLY A 214 22.17 -7.81 18.90
C GLY A 214 21.41 -6.52 19.26
N GLY A 215 21.04 -5.68 18.29
CA GLY A 215 20.23 -4.45 18.49
C GLY A 215 19.15 -4.22 17.44
N THR A 216 18.89 -5.23 16.61
CA THR A 216 17.99 -5.17 15.46
C THR A 216 16.75 -5.97 15.77
N HIS A 217 15.58 -5.36 15.60
CA HIS A 217 14.30 -6.04 15.82
C HIS A 217 13.45 -6.05 14.55
N VAL A 218 12.71 -7.13 14.36
CA VAL A 218 11.79 -7.32 13.24
C VAL A 218 10.40 -7.61 13.79
N ILE A 219 9.40 -6.84 13.39
CA ILE A 219 8.00 -7.10 13.69
C ILE A 219 7.28 -7.48 12.40
N ILE A 220 6.57 -8.59 12.42
CA ILE A 220 5.78 -9.06 11.29
C ILE A 220 4.31 -9.04 11.70
N THR A 221 3.46 -8.36 10.95
CA THR A 221 2.00 -8.48 11.11
C THR A 221 1.44 -9.40 10.02
N THR A 222 0.60 -10.35 10.37
CA THR A 222 0.10 -11.35 9.40
C THR A 222 -1.28 -11.89 9.77
N ARG A 223 -1.93 -12.53 8.80
CA ARG A 223 -3.15 -13.34 8.97
C ARG A 223 -2.88 -14.84 8.85
N LEU A 224 -1.64 -15.24 8.59
CA LEU A 224 -1.27 -16.64 8.42
C LEU A 224 -1.34 -17.35 9.78
N SER A 225 -1.98 -18.52 9.83
CA SER A 225 -2.12 -19.30 11.08
C SER A 225 -0.80 -19.80 11.62
N LYS A 226 0.21 -19.95 10.75
CA LYS A 226 1.60 -20.23 11.06
C LYS A 226 2.46 -19.30 10.22
N THR A 227 3.56 -18.82 10.79
CA THR A 227 4.52 -17.96 10.10
C THR A 227 5.92 -18.36 10.52
N MET A 228 6.55 -19.19 9.70
CA MET A 228 7.87 -19.75 9.96
C MET A 228 7.96 -20.44 11.33
N ASN A 229 9.18 -20.64 11.84
CA ASN A 229 9.44 -21.17 13.18
C ASN A 229 9.58 -20.06 14.25
N PHE A 230 8.98 -18.88 14.03
CA PHE A 230 9.08 -17.75 14.97
C PHE A 230 7.99 -17.79 16.05
N ASP A 231 8.24 -17.08 17.15
CA ASP A 231 7.24 -16.86 18.19
C ASP A 231 6.09 -16.00 17.66
N ILE A 232 4.86 -16.52 17.76
CA ILE A 232 3.64 -15.87 17.27
C ILE A 232 2.75 -15.48 18.44
N MET A 233 2.47 -14.20 18.56
CA MET A 233 1.44 -13.66 19.45
C MET A 233 0.13 -13.56 18.70
N GLN A 234 -0.90 -14.25 19.20
CA GLN A 234 -2.28 -14.00 18.75
C GLN A 234 -2.78 -12.74 19.45
N LEU A 235 -3.06 -11.69 18.68
CA LEU A 235 -3.58 -10.43 19.18
C LEU A 235 -5.02 -10.64 19.68
N PRO A 236 -5.28 -10.55 21.01
CA PRO A 236 -6.63 -10.64 21.52
C PRO A 236 -7.47 -9.42 21.09
N PRO A 237 -8.81 -9.54 21.08
CA PRO A 237 -9.69 -8.39 20.99
C PRO A 237 -9.45 -7.42 22.15
N LEU A 238 -9.78 -6.15 21.93
CA LEU A 238 -9.71 -5.13 22.98
C LEU A 238 -10.58 -5.51 24.19
N GLU A 239 -10.12 -5.09 25.37
CA GLU A 239 -10.97 -5.12 26.56
C GLU A 239 -12.18 -4.22 26.35
N LEU A 240 -13.29 -4.54 27.03
CA LEU A 240 -14.55 -3.83 26.84
C LEU A 240 -14.41 -2.33 27.17
N THR A 241 -13.63 -1.98 28.19
CA THR A 241 -13.32 -0.60 28.56
C THR A 241 -12.70 0.18 27.39
N ASP A 242 -11.67 -0.38 26.76
CA ASP A 242 -10.97 0.23 25.63
C ASP A 242 -11.84 0.26 24.37
N ALA A 243 -12.62 -0.78 24.12
CA ALA A 243 -13.59 -0.84 23.03
C ALA A 243 -14.64 0.30 23.14
N MET A 244 -15.12 0.57 24.36
CA MET A 244 -16.05 1.65 24.62
C MET A 244 -15.40 3.03 24.42
N VAL A 245 -14.13 3.21 24.81
CA VAL A 245 -13.38 4.45 24.53
C VAL A 245 -13.25 4.68 23.02
N LEU A 246 -12.95 3.62 22.26
CA LEU A 246 -12.82 3.69 20.80
C LEU A 246 -14.15 4.09 20.13
N MET A 247 -15.27 3.52 20.56
CA MET A 247 -16.60 3.84 20.02
C MET A 247 -17.11 5.23 20.41
N ARG A 248 -16.68 5.82 21.53
CA ARG A 248 -17.00 7.22 21.87
C ARG A 248 -16.32 8.23 20.96
N GLY A 249 -15.35 7.79 20.15
CA GLY A 249 -14.70 8.57 19.11
C GLY A 249 -13.85 9.73 19.65
N LYS A 250 -13.38 10.58 18.73
CA LYS A 250 -12.41 11.65 19.04
C LYS A 250 -12.95 12.72 20.00
N ARG A 251 -14.28 12.93 19.99
CA ARG A 251 -14.93 13.93 20.84
C ARG A 251 -15.19 13.44 22.26
N ARG A 252 -14.86 12.17 22.57
CA ARG A 252 -15.07 11.52 23.88
C ARG A 252 -16.42 11.91 24.50
N ARG A 253 -17.50 11.77 23.72
CA ARG A 253 -18.83 12.14 24.19
C ARG A 253 -19.23 11.23 25.35
N ASP A 254 -19.69 11.84 26.41
CA ASP A 254 -20.36 11.12 27.48
C ASP A 254 -21.81 10.88 27.08
N TYR A 255 -22.19 9.61 27.04
CA TYR A 255 -23.52 9.17 26.67
C TYR A 255 -24.31 8.80 27.93
N PRO A 256 -25.62 9.10 27.97
CA PRO A 256 -26.52 8.58 29.00
C PRO A 256 -26.48 7.05 29.05
N THR A 257 -26.80 6.47 30.21
CA THR A 257 -26.77 5.02 30.43
C THR A 257 -27.60 4.23 29.42
N GLU A 258 -28.72 4.78 28.96
CA GLU A 258 -29.59 4.17 27.94
C GLU A 258 -28.89 4.05 26.57
N GLU A 259 -28.14 5.07 26.17
CA GLU A 259 -27.38 5.09 24.91
C GLU A 259 -26.13 4.18 24.98
N LEU A 260 -25.54 4.01 26.17
CA LEU A 260 -24.43 3.07 26.38
C LEU A 260 -24.84 1.62 26.07
N GLN A 261 -26.10 1.25 26.28
CA GLN A 261 -26.60 -0.09 25.93
C GLN A 261 -26.51 -0.35 24.42
N PHE A 262 -26.69 0.67 23.58
CA PHE A 262 -26.53 0.52 22.13
C PHE A 262 -25.06 0.39 21.71
N LEU A 263 -24.13 1.04 22.41
CA LEU A 263 -22.70 0.79 22.22
C LEU A 263 -22.32 -0.65 22.57
N HIS A 264 -22.90 -1.24 23.63
CA HIS A 264 -22.72 -2.66 23.92
C HIS A 264 -23.30 -3.56 22.82
N LYS A 265 -24.45 -3.21 22.23
CA LYS A 265 -25.00 -3.95 21.06
C LYS A 265 -24.07 -3.85 19.85
N PHE A 266 -23.44 -2.70 19.61
CA PHE A 266 -22.41 -2.56 18.57
C PHE A 266 -21.22 -3.48 18.83
N ASP A 267 -20.71 -3.50 20.06
CA ASP A 267 -19.60 -4.37 20.49
C ASP A 267 -19.87 -5.84 20.16
N GLU A 268 -21.04 -6.32 20.56
CA GLU A 268 -21.50 -7.69 20.34
C GLU A 268 -21.64 -8.02 18.84
N LYS A 269 -22.32 -7.15 18.07
CA LYS A 269 -22.56 -7.37 16.64
C LYS A 269 -21.29 -7.28 15.78
N LEU A 270 -20.31 -6.49 16.21
CA LEU A 270 -19.02 -6.34 15.52
C LEU A 270 -17.97 -7.35 15.99
N GLY A 271 -18.28 -8.18 16.99
CA GLY A 271 -17.34 -9.16 17.53
C GLY A 271 -16.03 -8.53 18.02
N ARG A 272 -16.10 -7.30 18.58
CA ARG A 272 -14.94 -6.52 19.05
C ARG A 272 -13.84 -6.27 18.00
N LEU A 273 -14.19 -6.22 16.72
CA LEU A 273 -13.25 -5.81 15.69
C LEU A 273 -12.96 -4.30 15.80
N SER A 274 -11.72 -3.96 16.17
CA SER A 274 -11.26 -2.58 16.35
C SER A 274 -11.58 -1.67 15.16
N PHE A 275 -11.46 -2.16 13.92
CA PHE A 275 -11.83 -1.40 12.72
C PHE A 275 -13.33 -1.03 12.71
N GLY A 276 -14.21 -1.97 13.07
CA GLY A 276 -15.65 -1.72 13.14
C GLY A 276 -16.02 -0.75 14.25
N LEU A 277 -15.43 -0.92 15.43
CA LEU A 277 -15.63 -0.03 16.58
C LEU A 277 -15.17 1.41 16.26
N TRP A 278 -14.03 1.54 15.58
CA TRP A 278 -13.52 2.82 15.11
C TRP A 278 -14.44 3.47 14.06
N LEU A 279 -15.02 2.67 13.16
CA LEU A 279 -16.00 3.17 12.19
C LEU A 279 -17.26 3.72 12.88
N VAL A 280 -17.76 3.04 13.91
CA VAL A 280 -18.86 3.55 14.76
C VAL A 280 -18.49 4.89 15.38
N GLY A 281 -17.33 4.98 16.04
CA GLY A 281 -16.90 6.22 16.68
C GLY A 281 -16.67 7.38 15.70
N SER A 282 -16.23 7.07 14.48
CA SER A 282 -16.06 8.04 13.40
C SER A 282 -17.41 8.59 12.92
N LEU A 283 -18.39 7.71 12.67
CA LEU A 283 -19.74 8.10 12.26
C LEU A 283 -20.47 8.90 13.35
N LEU A 284 -20.40 8.48 14.61
CA LEU A 284 -20.99 9.22 15.73
C LEU A 284 -20.36 10.62 15.88
N SER A 285 -19.04 10.73 15.67
CA SER A 285 -18.32 12.00 15.76
C SER A 285 -18.69 12.96 14.63
N GLU A 286 -18.78 12.46 13.39
CA GLU A 286 -18.98 13.27 12.19
C GLU A 286 -20.45 13.63 11.97
N LEU A 287 -21.38 12.67 12.16
CA LEU A 287 -22.81 12.88 11.93
C LEU A 287 -23.53 13.52 13.12
N ALA A 288 -22.88 13.55 14.28
CA ALA A 288 -23.42 14.06 15.53
C ALA A 288 -24.72 13.38 16.03
N ILE A 289 -25.09 12.22 15.49
CA ILE A 289 -26.26 11.41 15.90
C ILE A 289 -26.01 10.61 17.18
N SER A 290 -27.09 10.09 17.78
CA SER A 290 -26.99 9.22 18.96
C SER A 290 -26.66 7.76 18.59
N PRO A 291 -26.05 6.98 19.50
CA PRO A 291 -25.80 5.54 19.30
C PRO A 291 -27.04 4.75 18.90
N CYS A 292 -28.18 4.99 19.53
CA CYS A 292 -29.47 4.38 19.19
C CYS A 292 -29.85 4.66 17.72
N ALA A 293 -29.87 5.93 17.32
CA ALA A 293 -30.25 6.33 15.97
C ALA A 293 -29.32 5.72 14.91
N LEU A 294 -28.00 5.68 15.17
CA LEU A 294 -27.04 5.02 14.27
C LEU A 294 -27.31 3.52 14.19
N PHE A 295 -27.56 2.85 15.31
CA PHE A 295 -27.78 1.40 15.36
C PHE A 295 -29.04 1.02 14.59
N GLU A 296 -30.13 1.76 14.75
CA GLU A 296 -31.38 1.54 14.01
C GLU A 296 -31.18 1.78 12.51
N ALA A 297 -30.54 2.89 12.13
CA ALA A 297 -30.29 3.22 10.73
C ALA A 297 -29.43 2.14 10.04
N VAL A 298 -28.39 1.64 10.70
CA VAL A 298 -27.53 0.57 10.17
C VAL A 298 -28.29 -0.74 10.04
N ASN A 299 -29.18 -1.08 10.99
CA ASN A 299 -29.97 -2.31 10.90
C ASN A 299 -30.95 -2.31 9.72
N GLN A 300 -31.50 -1.15 9.38
CA GLN A 300 -32.38 -0.97 8.22
C GLN A 300 -31.65 -1.08 6.88
N VAL A 301 -30.32 -1.02 6.86
CA VAL A 301 -29.54 -1.22 5.62
C VAL A 301 -29.68 -2.67 5.16
N PRO A 302 -30.10 -2.91 3.90
CA PRO A 302 -30.20 -4.25 3.37
C PRO A 302 -28.80 -4.86 3.21
N LEU A 303 -28.70 -6.15 3.50
CA LEU A 303 -27.56 -6.94 3.03
C LEU A 303 -27.78 -7.20 1.54
N GLU A 304 -26.83 -6.77 0.71
CA GLU A 304 -26.84 -7.19 -0.69
C GLU A 304 -26.46 -8.67 -0.75
N ASP A 305 -27.43 -9.50 -1.11
CA ASP A 305 -27.26 -10.94 -1.29
C ASP A 305 -26.56 -11.27 -2.61
N GLY A 306 -25.52 -12.10 -2.50
CA GLY A 306 -25.45 -13.32 -3.29
C GLY A 306 -24.88 -13.29 -4.71
N SER A 307 -24.42 -12.17 -5.27
CA SER A 307 -23.64 -12.25 -6.51
C SER A 307 -22.17 -12.55 -6.20
N THR A 308 -21.66 -13.67 -6.73
CA THR A 308 -20.23 -13.94 -6.75
C THR A 308 -19.55 -12.83 -7.54
N TYR A 309 -18.76 -12.01 -6.85
CA TYR A 309 -18.00 -10.94 -7.47
C TYR A 309 -16.76 -11.58 -8.10
N SER A 310 -16.75 -11.71 -9.42
CA SER A 310 -15.69 -12.43 -10.19
C SER A 310 -14.26 -11.89 -9.98
N TYR A 311 -14.13 -10.70 -9.39
CA TYR A 311 -12.87 -9.98 -9.19
C TYR A 311 -12.42 -9.94 -7.71
N MET A 312 -13.10 -10.66 -6.81
CA MET A 312 -12.69 -10.78 -5.41
C MET A 312 -12.02 -12.13 -5.13
N SER A 313 -11.08 -12.12 -4.18
CA SER A 313 -10.53 -13.38 -3.67
C SER A 313 -11.59 -14.13 -2.87
N MET A 314 -11.54 -15.47 -2.90
CA MET A 314 -12.43 -16.32 -2.10
C MET A 314 -12.35 -15.98 -0.60
N SER A 315 -11.15 -15.61 -0.12
CA SER A 315 -10.95 -15.18 1.26
C SER A 315 -11.67 -13.87 1.60
N ASP A 316 -11.68 -12.89 0.69
CA ASP A 316 -12.33 -11.61 0.93
C ASP A 316 -13.86 -11.74 0.89
N GLU A 317 -14.38 -12.59 -0.01
CA GLU A 317 -15.81 -12.89 -0.07
C GLU A 317 -16.27 -13.60 1.22
N GLN A 318 -15.53 -14.60 1.67
CA GLN A 318 -15.80 -15.29 2.94
C GLN A 318 -15.72 -14.34 4.13
N TYR A 319 -14.74 -13.41 4.15
CA TYR A 319 -14.63 -12.41 5.20
C TYR A 319 -15.85 -11.49 5.26
N CYS A 320 -16.34 -11.02 4.10
CA CYS A 320 -17.56 -10.21 4.03
C CYS A 320 -18.79 -10.96 4.55
N LYS A 321 -18.95 -12.23 4.17
CA LYS A 321 -20.06 -13.09 4.63
C LYS A 321 -20.00 -13.34 6.14
N SER A 322 -18.80 -13.48 6.68
CA SER A 322 -18.58 -13.71 8.12
C SER A 322 -18.82 -12.47 8.98
N ASN A 323 -18.83 -11.26 8.39
CA ASN A 323 -18.95 -9.99 9.11
C ASN A 323 -20.09 -9.11 8.55
N PRO A 324 -21.35 -9.59 8.57
CA PRO A 324 -22.47 -8.92 7.89
C PRO A 324 -22.79 -7.54 8.48
N PHE A 325 -22.69 -7.38 9.80
CA PHE A 325 -22.99 -6.09 10.45
C PHE A 325 -21.95 -5.01 10.11
N LEU A 326 -20.66 -5.37 10.03
CA LEU A 326 -19.62 -4.46 9.55
C LEU A 326 -19.87 -4.03 8.10
N MET A 327 -20.33 -4.95 7.24
CA MET A 327 -20.71 -4.62 5.86
C MET A 327 -21.92 -3.67 5.80
N LYS A 328 -22.91 -3.82 6.69
CA LYS A 328 -24.01 -2.85 6.83
C LYS A 328 -23.52 -1.48 7.25
N LEU A 329 -22.56 -1.40 8.18
CA LEU A 329 -21.99 -0.12 8.65
C LEU A 329 -21.20 0.61 7.54
N LEU A 330 -20.42 -0.12 6.74
CA LEU A 330 -19.76 0.42 5.55
C LEU A 330 -20.77 0.85 4.48
N HIS A 331 -21.84 0.08 4.30
CA HIS A 331 -22.92 0.44 3.37
C HIS A 331 -23.70 1.66 3.84
N PHE A 332 -23.92 1.83 5.15
CA PHE A 332 -24.47 3.07 5.70
C PHE A 332 -23.58 4.28 5.39
N SER A 333 -22.26 4.14 5.57
CA SER A 333 -21.28 5.18 5.21
C SER A 333 -21.32 5.52 3.71
N PHE A 334 -21.52 4.51 2.86
CA PHE A 334 -21.69 4.67 1.42
C PHE A 334 -22.98 5.43 1.08
N ILE A 335 -24.09 5.17 1.76
CA ILE A 335 -25.37 5.89 1.58
C ILE A 335 -25.21 7.37 1.99
N ILE A 336 -24.49 7.66 3.07
CA ILE A 336 -24.20 9.05 3.49
C ILE A 336 -23.45 9.81 2.39
N LEU A 337 -22.47 9.18 1.75
CA LEU A 337 -21.73 9.77 0.64
C LEU A 337 -22.61 10.00 -0.61
N GLN A 338 -23.76 9.32 -0.72
CA GLN A 338 -24.71 9.50 -1.81
C GLN A 338 -25.73 10.63 -1.56
N GLN A 339 -26.15 10.88 -0.32
CA GLN A 339 -27.34 11.68 0.02
C GLN A 339 -27.05 13.07 0.61
N THR A 340 -26.22 13.89 -0.02
CA THR A 340 -26.03 15.30 0.42
C THR A 340 -26.78 16.29 -0.46
N ASP A 341 -27.66 17.07 0.20
CA ASP A 341 -28.62 18.04 -0.34
C ASP A 341 -28.08 18.95 -1.45
N GLY A 342 -28.40 18.62 -2.71
CA GLY A 342 -28.30 19.52 -3.86
C GLY A 342 -26.89 19.86 -4.37
N ARG A 343 -25.85 19.79 -3.52
CA ARG A 343 -24.43 19.84 -3.93
C ARG A 343 -23.79 18.47 -3.73
N LYS A 344 -23.44 17.86 -4.86
CA LYS A 344 -23.02 16.47 -4.99
C LYS A 344 -21.71 16.18 -4.23
N ASN A 345 -21.74 15.39 -3.16
CA ASN A 345 -20.56 14.69 -2.61
C ASN A 345 -20.06 13.54 -3.51
N LEU A 346 -20.44 13.58 -4.79
CA LEU A 346 -20.12 12.57 -5.80
C LEU A 346 -18.61 12.38 -5.95
N LEU A 347 -17.80 13.40 -5.67
CA LEU A 347 -16.36 13.27 -5.72
C LEU A 347 -15.83 12.31 -4.65
N ALA A 348 -16.19 12.49 -3.36
CA ALA A 348 -15.75 11.62 -2.27
C ALA A 348 -16.22 10.17 -2.47
N LEU A 349 -17.49 10.00 -2.89
CA LEU A 349 -18.03 8.68 -3.25
C LEU A 349 -17.22 8.01 -4.37
N ARG A 350 -16.92 8.75 -5.45
CA ARG A 350 -16.11 8.23 -6.55
C ARG A 350 -14.68 7.94 -6.11
N MET A 351 -14.09 8.77 -5.26
CA MET A 351 -12.76 8.57 -4.66
C MET A 351 -12.72 7.28 -3.83
N LEU A 352 -13.76 6.96 -3.07
CA LEU A 352 -13.88 5.67 -2.36
C LEU A 352 -13.88 4.50 -3.34
N LEU A 353 -14.70 4.58 -4.41
CA LEU A 353 -14.83 3.51 -5.40
C LEU A 353 -13.52 3.27 -6.17
N VAL A 354 -12.86 4.32 -6.66
CA VAL A 354 -11.56 4.18 -7.35
C VAL A 354 -10.43 3.82 -6.40
N GLY A 355 -10.47 4.30 -5.14
CA GLY A 355 -9.49 4.02 -4.09
C GLY A 355 -9.32 2.53 -3.77
N ALA A 356 -10.35 1.74 -4.05
CA ALA A 356 -10.37 0.29 -3.89
C ALA A 356 -9.41 -0.45 -4.83
N TRP A 357 -9.02 0.18 -5.95
CA TRP A 357 -8.24 -0.42 -7.04
C TRP A 357 -6.79 0.07 -7.10
N PHE A 358 -6.41 0.96 -6.20
CA PHE A 358 -5.01 1.37 -6.01
C PHE A 358 -4.25 0.33 -5.16
N ALA A 359 -2.91 0.32 -5.29
CA ALA A 359 -2.02 -0.42 -4.42
C ALA A 359 -2.27 -0.11 -2.92
N PRO A 360 -1.92 -1.02 -2.00
CA PRO A 360 -2.01 -0.83 -0.54
C PRO A 360 -0.94 0.17 -0.02
N ALA A 361 -0.87 1.34 -0.63
CA ALA A 361 0.07 2.41 -0.32
C ALA A 361 -0.68 3.75 -0.24
N PRO A 362 -0.11 4.78 0.43
CA PRO A 362 -0.70 6.11 0.46
C PRO A 362 -0.89 6.70 -0.94
N ILE A 363 -2.07 7.27 -1.19
CA ILE A 363 -2.51 7.88 -2.45
C ILE A 363 -2.67 9.39 -2.24
N SER A 364 -2.17 10.22 -3.14
CA SER A 364 -2.42 11.66 -3.07
C SER A 364 -3.88 11.99 -3.41
N ALA A 365 -4.43 13.01 -2.75
CA ALA A 365 -5.79 13.49 -3.01
C ALA A 365 -5.97 13.86 -4.50
N THR A 366 -4.94 14.42 -5.13
CA THR A 366 -4.95 14.82 -6.55
C THR A 366 -5.01 13.62 -7.51
N LEU A 367 -4.22 12.57 -7.26
CA LEU A 367 -4.25 11.35 -8.05
C LEU A 367 -5.61 10.65 -7.91
N LEU A 368 -6.10 10.57 -6.67
CA LEU A 368 -7.37 9.95 -6.36
C LEU A 368 -8.56 10.70 -6.99
N ALA A 369 -8.55 12.05 -6.93
CA ALA A 369 -9.57 12.88 -7.53
C ALA A 369 -9.54 12.80 -9.06
N THR A 370 -8.34 12.75 -9.65
CA THR A 370 -8.20 12.58 -11.10
C THR A 370 -8.79 11.25 -11.57
N ALA A 371 -8.51 10.15 -10.85
CA ALA A 371 -9.14 8.86 -11.13
C ALA A 371 -10.66 8.94 -10.96
N ALA A 372 -11.15 9.51 -9.86
CA ALA A 372 -12.57 9.69 -9.58
C ALA A 372 -13.30 10.50 -10.66
N LYS A 373 -12.67 11.54 -11.22
CA LYS A 373 -13.23 12.36 -12.30
C LYS A 373 -13.44 11.59 -13.61
N ASN A 374 -12.70 10.49 -13.84
CA ASN A 374 -12.89 9.62 -15.02
C ASN A 374 -14.02 8.60 -14.86
N MET A 375 -14.67 8.52 -13.69
CA MET A 375 -15.83 7.66 -13.49
C MET A 375 -17.03 8.16 -14.32
N PRO A 376 -17.80 7.25 -14.96
CA PRO A 376 -19.05 7.61 -15.61
C PRO A 376 -20.05 8.19 -14.59
N ALA A 377 -21.10 8.85 -15.09
CA ALA A 377 -22.21 9.28 -14.23
C ALA A 377 -22.78 8.04 -13.51
N ILE A 378 -22.82 8.09 -12.17
CA ILE A 378 -23.42 7.02 -11.37
C ILE A 378 -24.91 7.01 -11.70
N GLY A 379 -25.43 5.87 -12.17
CA GLY A 379 -26.80 5.75 -12.64
C GLY A 379 -27.84 6.01 -11.54
N ASN A 380 -29.04 6.41 -11.94
CA ASN A 380 -30.19 6.70 -11.05
C ASN A 380 -30.70 5.50 -10.22
N GLY A 381 -30.07 4.32 -10.31
CA GLY A 381 -30.51 3.09 -9.64
C GLY A 381 -30.50 3.15 -8.10
N PHE A 382 -29.81 4.14 -7.52
CA PHE A 382 -29.62 4.26 -6.07
C PHE A 382 -30.58 5.25 -5.38
N ARG A 383 -31.55 5.85 -6.11
CA ARG A 383 -32.51 6.83 -5.55
C ARG A 383 -33.58 6.26 -4.60
N LYS A 384 -33.67 4.92 -4.43
CA LYS A 384 -34.79 4.29 -3.70
C LYS A 384 -34.70 4.33 -2.16
N TRP A 385 -33.64 4.88 -1.57
CA TRP A 385 -33.36 4.77 -0.12
C TRP A 385 -33.38 6.10 0.65
N THR A 386 -34.08 7.10 0.14
CA THR A 386 -34.24 8.41 0.81
C THR A 386 -35.11 8.35 2.09
N LYS A 387 -35.95 7.33 2.25
CA LYS A 387 -36.89 7.24 3.40
C LYS A 387 -36.25 6.78 4.72
N CYS A 388 -35.26 5.88 4.69
CA CYS A 388 -34.61 5.40 5.93
C CYS A 388 -33.70 6.45 6.57
N VAL A 389 -33.25 7.43 5.79
CA VAL A 389 -32.26 8.44 6.22
C VAL A 389 -32.94 9.76 6.62
N SER A 390 -34.11 10.08 6.04
CA SER A 390 -34.85 11.33 6.35
C SER A 390 -35.27 11.44 7.83
N LEU A 391 -35.50 10.31 8.51
CA LEU A 391 -35.86 10.29 9.94
C LEU A 391 -34.64 10.54 10.86
N ALA A 392 -33.44 10.07 10.48
CA ALA A 392 -32.22 10.29 11.26
C ALA A 392 -31.58 11.67 10.99
N PHE A 393 -31.86 12.27 9.82
CA PHE A 393 -31.24 13.52 9.38
C PHE A 393 -32.11 14.78 9.52
N SER A 394 -33.34 14.68 10.03
CA SER A 394 -34.19 15.86 10.31
C SER A 394 -33.56 16.85 11.31
N CYS A 395 -32.53 16.44 12.06
CA CYS A 395 -31.79 17.28 13.01
C CYS A 395 -30.40 17.72 12.51
N CYS A 396 -29.99 17.35 11.29
CA CYS A 396 -28.64 17.57 10.78
C CYS A 396 -28.56 18.69 9.72
N SER A 397 -29.48 19.66 9.74
CA SER A 397 -29.60 20.76 8.76
C SER A 397 -28.41 21.74 8.71
N GLY A 398 -27.27 21.42 9.32
CA GLY A 398 -26.07 22.26 9.39
C GLY A 398 -24.74 21.53 9.19
N CYS A 399 -24.71 20.23 8.88
CA CYS A 399 -23.44 19.56 8.61
C CYS A 399 -22.98 19.93 7.19
N GLY A 400 -22.05 20.89 7.10
CA GLY A 400 -21.39 21.35 5.86
C GLY A 400 -20.52 20.28 5.20
N LEU A 401 -21.11 19.13 4.86
CA LEU A 401 -20.45 17.94 4.33
C LEU A 401 -20.06 18.08 2.86
N ALA A 402 -20.35 19.21 2.20
CA ALA A 402 -20.02 19.43 0.80
C ALA A 402 -18.52 19.78 0.64
N PRO A 403 -17.68 18.88 0.10
CA PRO A 403 -16.28 19.20 -0.12
C PRO A 403 -16.17 20.28 -1.20
N GLN A 404 -15.40 21.33 -0.92
CA GLN A 404 -15.18 22.44 -1.85
C GLN A 404 -13.92 22.22 -2.70
N SER A 405 -13.02 21.35 -2.24
CA SER A 405 -11.77 20.96 -2.92
C SER A 405 -11.59 19.43 -3.01
N GLU A 406 -10.59 18.98 -3.78
CA GLU A 406 -10.18 17.57 -3.84
C GLU A 406 -9.69 17.06 -2.49
N GLU A 407 -9.04 17.92 -1.71
CA GLU A 407 -8.53 17.60 -0.37
C GLU A 407 -9.65 17.49 0.65
N ASP A 408 -10.70 18.31 0.55
CA ASP A 408 -11.89 18.20 1.40
C ASP A 408 -12.60 16.87 1.17
N ALA A 409 -12.69 16.43 -0.10
CA ALA A 409 -13.31 15.15 -0.45
C ALA A 409 -12.51 13.97 0.12
N ALA A 410 -11.18 14.01 0.03
CA ALA A 410 -10.31 13.03 0.67
C ALA A 410 -10.43 13.07 2.21
N THR A 411 -10.51 14.27 2.79
CA THR A 411 -10.65 14.48 4.24
C THR A 411 -11.99 13.97 4.75
N LEU A 412 -13.07 14.11 3.98
CA LEU A 412 -14.38 13.55 4.31
C LEU A 412 -14.32 12.02 4.43
N LEU A 413 -13.60 11.33 3.54
CA LEU A 413 -13.39 9.88 3.65
C LEU A 413 -12.63 9.49 4.92
N VAL A 414 -11.68 10.33 5.37
CA VAL A 414 -10.97 10.12 6.63
C VAL A 414 -11.89 10.35 7.83
N LYS A 415 -12.71 11.40 7.80
CA LYS A 415 -13.67 11.74 8.87
C LYS A 415 -14.76 10.68 9.05
N LEU A 416 -15.24 10.09 7.96
CA LEU A 416 -16.21 8.98 7.98
C LEU A 416 -15.58 7.63 8.37
N GLY A 417 -14.28 7.59 8.65
CA GLY A 417 -13.62 6.34 9.03
C GLY A 417 -13.43 5.36 7.87
N LEU A 418 -13.31 5.84 6.63
CA LEU A 418 -13.12 4.97 5.46
C LEU A 418 -11.64 4.91 5.02
N ALA A 419 -10.86 5.93 5.37
CA ALA A 419 -9.43 6.03 5.11
C ALA A 419 -8.69 6.64 6.30
N ARG A 420 -7.36 6.54 6.30
CA ARG A 420 -6.48 7.26 7.24
C ARG A 420 -5.62 8.27 6.49
N ARG A 421 -5.23 9.35 7.16
CA ARG A 421 -4.25 10.30 6.63
C ARG A 421 -2.84 9.70 6.71
N ALA A 422 -2.04 9.89 5.68
CA ALA A 422 -0.64 9.52 5.65
C ALA A 422 0.25 10.77 5.71
N ASN A 423 1.34 10.68 6.47
CA ASN A 423 2.30 11.77 6.61
C ASN A 423 3.31 11.73 5.46
N ARG A 424 2.88 12.17 4.27
CA ARG A 424 3.74 12.42 3.12
C ARG A 424 3.58 13.87 2.70
N GLN A 425 4.69 14.54 2.40
CA GLN A 425 4.70 15.92 1.94
C GLN A 425 5.38 15.99 0.56
N PRO A 426 4.98 16.93 -0.31
CA PRO A 426 3.88 17.90 -0.13
C PRO A 426 2.48 17.31 -0.37
N GLY A 427 1.45 17.91 0.26
CA GLY A 427 0.03 17.72 -0.07
C GLY A 427 -0.74 16.75 0.85
N CYS A 428 -2.03 16.54 0.55
CA CYS A 428 -2.89 15.58 1.27
C CYS A 428 -2.75 14.16 0.73
N TRP A 429 -2.35 13.21 1.59
CA TRP A 429 -2.22 11.79 1.27
C TRP A 429 -3.12 10.96 2.18
N ILE A 430 -3.84 10.01 1.59
CA ILE A 430 -4.71 9.09 2.32
C ILE A 430 -4.39 7.63 1.98
N GLN A 431 -4.63 6.73 2.91
CA GLN A 431 -4.51 5.29 2.72
C GLN A 431 -5.83 4.62 3.12
N PHE A 432 -6.37 3.79 2.25
CA PHE A 432 -7.55 3.01 2.55
C PHE A 432 -7.19 1.78 3.37
N HIS A 433 -8.04 1.42 4.32
CA HIS A 433 -7.93 0.14 5.01
C HIS A 433 -8.30 -1.00 4.03
N PRO A 434 -7.63 -2.17 4.05
CA PRO A 434 -7.94 -3.29 3.16
C PRO A 434 -9.42 -3.70 3.18
N ILE A 435 -10.06 -3.68 4.36
CA ILE A 435 -11.51 -3.97 4.50
C ILE A 435 -12.35 -2.95 3.72
N THR A 436 -12.02 -1.66 3.78
CA THR A 436 -12.71 -0.63 3.01
C THR A 436 -12.55 -0.86 1.51
N GLN A 437 -11.35 -1.21 1.05
CA GLN A 437 -11.11 -1.52 -0.36
C GLN A 437 -11.92 -2.73 -0.82
N VAL A 438 -11.91 -3.81 -0.03
CA VAL A 438 -12.72 -5.02 -0.28
C VAL A 438 -14.20 -4.68 -0.41
N PHE A 439 -14.74 -3.88 0.52
CA PHE A 439 -16.13 -3.43 0.45
C PHE A 439 -16.41 -2.60 -0.81
N ALA A 440 -15.56 -1.60 -1.12
CA ALA A 440 -15.78 -0.69 -2.24
C ALA A 440 -15.69 -1.38 -3.60
N ARG A 441 -14.87 -2.43 -3.75
CA ARG A 441 -14.82 -3.25 -4.99
C ARG A 441 -16.19 -3.84 -5.33
N ARG A 442 -17.03 -4.18 -4.35
CA ARG A 442 -18.36 -4.78 -4.56
C ARG A 442 -19.39 -3.84 -5.19
N LYS A 443 -19.21 -2.51 -5.08
CA LYS A 443 -20.26 -1.53 -5.39
C LYS A 443 -20.30 -1.07 -6.85
N GLU A 444 -19.15 -0.91 -7.52
CA GLU A 444 -19.03 -0.58 -8.95
C GLU A 444 -17.65 -1.00 -9.50
N GLY A 445 -17.28 -2.27 -9.32
CA GLY A 445 -15.89 -2.72 -9.46
C GLY A 445 -15.20 -2.40 -10.80
N LEU A 446 -15.79 -2.79 -11.93
CA LEU A 446 -15.11 -2.70 -13.23
C LEU A 446 -14.99 -1.26 -13.77
N SER A 447 -16.03 -0.44 -13.60
CA SER A 447 -15.99 0.98 -14.02
C SER A 447 -14.98 1.76 -13.19
N ALA A 448 -14.94 1.51 -11.88
CA ALA A 448 -13.96 2.13 -10.97
C ALA A 448 -12.53 1.66 -11.26
N ALA A 449 -12.31 0.38 -11.57
CA ALA A 449 -11.01 -0.14 -11.98
C ALA A 449 -10.51 0.56 -13.27
N LYS A 450 -11.38 0.69 -14.27
CA LYS A 450 -11.06 1.38 -15.53
C LYS A 450 -10.74 2.87 -15.30
N ALA A 451 -11.53 3.55 -14.48
CA ALA A 451 -11.29 4.96 -14.12
C ALA A 451 -9.96 5.14 -13.35
N THR A 452 -9.60 4.17 -12.51
CA THR A 452 -8.32 4.12 -11.78
C THR A 452 -7.13 4.03 -12.74
N VAL A 453 -7.18 3.10 -13.70
CA VAL A 453 -6.15 2.96 -14.74
C VAL A 453 -5.98 4.25 -15.54
N GLN A 454 -7.09 4.91 -15.91
CA GLN A 454 -7.05 6.18 -16.61
C GLN A 454 -6.47 7.33 -15.77
N GLY A 455 -6.78 7.38 -14.47
CA GLY A 455 -6.25 8.37 -13.54
C GLY A 455 -4.73 8.23 -13.35
N VAL A 456 -4.27 7.00 -13.10
CA VAL A 456 -2.84 6.68 -12.99
C VAL A 456 -2.09 7.02 -14.27
N ARG A 457 -2.66 6.74 -15.46
CA ARG A 457 -2.04 7.11 -16.74
C ARG A 457 -1.87 8.63 -16.92
N LYS A 458 -2.79 9.45 -16.40
CA LYS A 458 -2.77 10.91 -16.58
C LYS A 458 -1.78 11.62 -15.65
N VAL A 459 -1.67 11.17 -14.40
CA VAL A 459 -0.94 11.89 -13.32
C VAL A 459 0.22 11.09 -12.75
N GLY A 460 0.32 9.80 -13.05
CA GLY A 460 1.29 8.89 -12.47
C GLY A 460 2.72 9.24 -12.85
N ASN A 461 3.36 10.14 -12.08
CA ASN A 461 4.80 10.31 -12.13
C ASN A 461 5.46 9.01 -11.64
N PRO A 462 6.27 8.33 -12.48
CA PRO A 462 6.94 7.08 -12.10
C PRO A 462 7.81 7.18 -10.86
N SER A 463 8.24 8.40 -10.50
CA SER A 463 9.05 8.65 -9.30
C SER A 463 8.31 8.57 -7.98
N ILE A 464 7.04 8.95 -7.97
CA ILE A 464 6.25 9.07 -6.75
C ILE A 464 5.24 7.93 -6.64
N ASN A 465 4.67 7.50 -7.77
CA ASN A 465 3.50 6.64 -7.82
C ASN A 465 3.82 5.22 -8.30
N THR A 466 5.05 4.73 -8.12
CA THR A 466 5.50 3.43 -8.65
C THR A 466 4.58 2.27 -8.22
N ASN A 467 4.16 2.23 -6.95
CA ASN A 467 3.26 1.18 -6.45
C ASN A 467 1.90 1.21 -7.16
N HIS A 468 1.35 2.40 -7.41
CA HIS A 468 0.08 2.59 -8.10
C HIS A 468 0.19 2.27 -9.61
N LEU A 469 1.34 2.51 -10.23
CA LEU A 469 1.62 2.13 -11.62
C LEU A 469 1.73 0.60 -11.79
N TRP A 470 2.35 -0.08 -10.83
CA TRP A 470 2.34 -1.55 -10.80
C TRP A 470 0.93 -2.10 -10.57
N ALA A 471 0.16 -1.52 -9.64
CA ALA A 471 -1.25 -1.87 -9.47
C ALA A 471 -2.04 -1.71 -10.77
N SER A 472 -1.91 -0.59 -11.48
CA SER A 472 -2.61 -0.41 -12.76
C SER A 472 -2.13 -1.38 -13.83
N ALA A 473 -0.84 -1.77 -13.85
CA ALA A 473 -0.33 -2.77 -14.77
C ALA A 473 -0.92 -4.16 -14.50
N PHE A 474 -1.05 -4.56 -13.23
CA PHE A 474 -1.75 -5.80 -12.85
C PHE A 474 -3.20 -5.80 -13.33
N LEU A 475 -3.90 -4.67 -13.23
CA LEU A 475 -5.28 -4.55 -13.71
C LEU A 475 -5.41 -4.70 -15.23
N VAL A 476 -4.50 -4.09 -16.00
CA VAL A 476 -4.57 -4.07 -17.47
C VAL A 476 -4.11 -5.36 -18.11
N PHE A 477 -3.04 -5.95 -17.61
CA PHE A 477 -2.37 -7.07 -18.27
C PHE A 477 -2.70 -8.43 -17.66
N GLY A 478 -3.03 -8.46 -16.37
CA GLY A 478 -2.94 -9.71 -15.61
C GLY A 478 -1.49 -10.20 -15.52
N PHE A 479 -1.21 -11.09 -14.59
CA PHE A 479 0.12 -11.67 -14.41
C PHE A 479 0.00 -13.10 -13.90
N LYS A 480 0.86 -13.98 -14.39
CA LYS A 480 0.84 -15.42 -14.07
C LYS A 480 -0.56 -16.01 -14.32
N SER A 481 -1.20 -16.54 -13.29
CA SER A 481 -2.55 -17.11 -13.34
C SER A 481 -3.67 -16.09 -13.13
N GLU A 482 -3.36 -14.81 -12.84
CA GLU A 482 -4.36 -13.77 -12.67
C GLU A 482 -4.70 -13.14 -14.03
N PRO A 483 -5.96 -13.22 -14.49
CA PRO A 483 -6.37 -12.63 -15.77
C PRO A 483 -6.42 -11.09 -15.69
N PRO A 484 -6.34 -10.39 -16.84
CA PRO A 484 -6.56 -8.96 -16.89
C PRO A 484 -8.00 -8.61 -16.48
N LEU A 485 -8.15 -7.59 -15.63
CA LEU A 485 -9.44 -7.10 -15.17
C LEU A 485 -9.96 -5.93 -16.00
N VAL A 486 -9.06 -5.10 -16.56
CA VAL A 486 -9.41 -3.90 -17.32
C VAL A 486 -9.00 -4.06 -18.77
N GLN A 487 -9.99 -4.20 -19.65
CA GLN A 487 -9.78 -4.20 -21.10
C GLN A 487 -9.75 -2.75 -21.63
N LEU A 488 -8.63 -2.39 -22.24
CA LEU A 488 -8.46 -1.09 -22.92
C LEU A 488 -8.72 -1.24 -24.43
N LYS A 489 -9.19 -0.17 -25.06
CA LYS A 489 -9.23 -0.09 -26.52
C LYS A 489 -7.79 -0.08 -27.06
N ALA A 490 -7.59 -0.53 -28.30
CA ALA A 490 -6.26 -0.59 -28.93
C ALA A 490 -5.46 0.73 -28.80
N ILE A 491 -6.08 1.90 -29.08
CA ILE A 491 -5.43 3.21 -28.93
C ILE A 491 -5.02 3.52 -27.49
N ASP A 492 -5.89 3.18 -26.52
CA ASP A 492 -5.60 3.38 -25.10
C ASP A 492 -4.51 2.42 -24.61
N MET A 493 -4.45 1.21 -25.17
CA MET A 493 -3.44 0.20 -24.89
C MET A 493 -2.06 0.65 -25.38
N VAL A 494 -1.96 1.12 -26.63
CA VAL A 494 -0.72 1.69 -27.19
C VAL A 494 -0.21 2.84 -26.33
N LEU A 495 -1.09 3.79 -25.99
CA LEU A 495 -0.75 4.92 -25.14
C LEU A 495 -0.32 4.49 -23.74
N TYR A 496 -1.00 3.51 -23.15
CA TYR A 496 -0.67 2.99 -21.82
C TYR A 496 0.69 2.29 -21.82
N ILE A 497 0.97 1.42 -22.79
CA ILE A 497 2.25 0.74 -22.89
C ILE A 497 3.38 1.76 -23.07
N LYS A 498 3.23 2.69 -24.01
CA LYS A 498 4.26 3.69 -24.35
C LYS A 498 4.56 4.65 -23.20
N LYS A 499 3.53 5.16 -22.51
CA LYS A 499 3.68 6.20 -21.48
C LYS A 499 3.81 5.66 -20.06
N THR A 500 3.35 4.43 -19.80
CA THR A 500 3.31 3.85 -18.45
C THR A 500 4.13 2.58 -18.35
N ALA A 501 3.80 1.54 -19.12
CA ALA A 501 4.40 0.22 -18.90
C ALA A 501 5.89 0.16 -19.25
N VAL A 502 6.31 0.72 -20.38
CA VAL A 502 7.72 0.74 -20.80
C VAL A 502 8.58 1.56 -19.84
N PRO A 503 8.23 2.82 -19.49
CA PRO A 503 8.99 3.57 -18.49
C PRO A 503 9.03 2.88 -17.12
N LEU A 504 7.93 2.24 -16.69
CA LEU A 504 7.88 1.49 -15.44
C LEU A 504 8.85 0.32 -15.44
N ALA A 505 8.86 -0.49 -16.50
CA ALA A 505 9.75 -1.64 -16.65
C ALA A 505 11.22 -1.21 -16.71
N ILE A 506 11.54 -0.21 -17.54
CA ILE A 506 12.91 0.30 -17.66
C ILE A 506 13.41 0.79 -16.30
N ARG A 507 12.62 1.61 -15.59
CA ARG A 507 12.99 2.13 -14.27
C ARG A 507 13.14 1.01 -13.24
N ALA A 508 12.21 0.06 -13.20
CA ALA A 508 12.30 -1.08 -12.27
C ALA A 508 13.58 -1.88 -12.50
N PHE A 509 13.94 -2.11 -13.76
CA PHE A 509 15.18 -2.79 -14.14
C PHE A 509 16.41 -1.94 -13.79
N THR A 510 16.50 -0.72 -14.29
CA THR A 510 17.74 0.07 -14.23
C THR A 510 18.00 0.65 -12.86
N THR A 511 16.97 1.13 -12.16
CA THR A 511 17.14 1.85 -10.88
C THR A 511 17.15 0.90 -9.69
N PHE A 512 16.39 -0.20 -9.75
CA PHE A 512 16.16 -1.07 -8.60
C PHE A 512 16.66 -2.50 -8.80
N SER A 513 17.29 -2.79 -9.94
CA SER A 513 17.69 -4.13 -10.35
C SER A 513 16.55 -5.14 -10.36
N ILE A 514 15.27 -4.73 -10.45
CA ILE A 514 14.12 -5.64 -10.50
C ILE A 514 13.99 -6.18 -11.93
N CYS A 515 14.86 -7.10 -12.30
CA CYS A 515 15.02 -7.60 -13.66
C CYS A 515 13.84 -8.47 -14.11
N ASN A 516 13.47 -9.47 -13.30
CA ASN A 516 12.49 -10.47 -13.71
C ASN A 516 11.08 -9.88 -13.88
N SER A 517 10.60 -9.08 -12.92
CA SER A 517 9.28 -8.44 -13.03
C SER A 517 9.21 -7.43 -14.18
N ALA A 518 10.29 -6.70 -14.46
CA ALA A 518 10.36 -5.77 -15.58
C ALA A 518 10.29 -6.48 -16.93
N LEU A 519 11.04 -7.58 -17.10
CA LEU A 519 11.02 -8.37 -18.33
C LEU A 519 9.68 -9.05 -18.54
N GLU A 520 9.05 -9.56 -17.48
CA GLU A 520 7.73 -10.17 -17.57
C GLU A 520 6.67 -9.13 -17.97
N LEU A 521 6.71 -7.91 -17.40
CA LEU A 521 5.83 -6.81 -17.82
C LEU A 521 5.97 -6.51 -19.31
N LEU A 522 7.21 -6.40 -19.82
CA LEU A 522 7.44 -6.13 -21.25
C LEU A 522 6.99 -7.30 -22.15
N LYS A 523 7.14 -8.53 -21.68
CA LYS A 523 6.68 -9.74 -22.38
C LYS A 523 5.15 -9.75 -22.50
N VAL A 524 4.43 -9.56 -21.40
CA VAL A 524 2.96 -9.51 -21.42
C VAL A 524 2.46 -8.34 -22.27
N CYS A 525 3.14 -7.18 -22.24
CA CYS A 525 2.84 -6.08 -23.16
C CYS A 525 2.98 -6.49 -24.64
N THR A 526 4.00 -7.27 -24.99
CA THR A 526 4.23 -7.76 -26.36
C THR A 526 3.09 -8.70 -26.77
N ASN A 527 2.76 -9.67 -25.92
CA ASN A 527 1.68 -10.63 -26.19
C ASN A 527 0.33 -9.93 -26.42
N VAL A 528 0.01 -8.92 -25.60
CA VAL A 528 -1.24 -8.16 -25.76
C VAL A 528 -1.27 -7.38 -27.08
N LEU A 529 -0.14 -6.80 -27.50
CA LEU A 529 -0.08 -6.13 -28.82
C LEU A 529 -0.19 -7.13 -29.97
N GLU A 530 0.36 -8.34 -29.85
CA GLU A 530 0.19 -9.39 -30.85
C GLU A 530 -1.28 -9.81 -31.00
N GLU A 531 -2.02 -9.94 -29.89
CA GLU A 531 -3.46 -10.23 -29.95
C GLU A 531 -4.27 -9.09 -30.58
N VAL A 532 -3.91 -7.83 -30.26
CA VAL A 532 -4.52 -6.65 -30.90
C VAL A 532 -4.22 -6.61 -32.41
N GLU A 533 -2.99 -6.93 -32.81
CA GLU A 533 -2.59 -6.99 -34.22
C GLU A 533 -3.30 -8.12 -34.98
N LYS A 534 -3.41 -9.32 -34.38
CA LYS A 534 -4.19 -10.43 -34.94
C LYS A 534 -5.64 -10.04 -35.17
N SER A 535 -6.24 -9.30 -34.22
CA SER A 535 -7.60 -8.77 -34.39
C SER A 535 -7.73 -7.79 -35.56
N PHE A 536 -6.69 -7.05 -35.93
CA PHE A 536 -6.72 -6.20 -37.12
C PHE A 536 -6.57 -7.04 -38.40
N VAL A 537 -5.67 -8.02 -38.39
CA VAL A 537 -5.45 -8.92 -39.54
C VAL A 537 -6.72 -9.72 -39.87
N SER A 538 -7.43 -10.25 -38.86
CA SER A 538 -8.68 -10.97 -39.08
C SER A 538 -9.75 -10.08 -39.69
N GLN A 539 -9.88 -8.82 -39.24
CA GLN A 539 -10.81 -7.84 -39.81
C GLN A 539 -10.50 -7.54 -41.29
N ILE A 540 -9.21 -7.51 -41.67
CA ILE A 540 -8.78 -7.31 -43.06
C ILE A 540 -9.10 -8.55 -43.92
N GLN A 541 -8.85 -9.75 -43.40
CA GLN A 541 -9.11 -11.00 -44.11
C GLN A 541 -10.61 -11.25 -44.32
N ASP A 542 -11.43 -11.04 -43.30
CA ASP A 542 -12.89 -11.15 -43.38
C ASP A 542 -13.47 -10.19 -44.43
N TRP A 543 -12.88 -8.99 -44.55
CA TRP A 543 -13.24 -8.03 -45.59
C TRP A 543 -12.87 -8.51 -47.00
N CYS A 544 -11.69 -9.10 -47.17
CA CYS A 544 -11.24 -9.65 -48.45
C CYS A 544 -12.07 -10.87 -48.92
N HIS A 545 -12.67 -11.62 -47.99
CA HIS A 545 -13.50 -12.79 -48.28
C HIS A 545 -15.02 -12.50 -48.36
N GLY A 546 -15.47 -11.28 -48.03
CA GLY A 546 -16.87 -10.86 -48.16
C GLY A 546 -17.33 -10.72 -49.61
N SER A 547 -18.48 -11.30 -49.97
CA SER A 547 -19.02 -11.25 -51.33
C SER A 547 -19.27 -9.81 -51.81
N LEU A 548 -19.05 -9.58 -53.11
CA LEU A 548 -19.15 -8.28 -53.78
C LEU A 548 -20.49 -7.54 -53.57
N CYS A 549 -21.55 -8.22 -53.12
CA CYS A 549 -22.87 -7.64 -52.86
C CYS A 549 -22.98 -6.87 -51.53
N TRP A 550 -22.04 -7.01 -50.59
CA TRP A 550 -22.10 -6.34 -49.28
C TRP A 550 -21.30 -5.03 -49.24
N LYS A 551 -20.54 -4.72 -50.30
CA LYS A 551 -19.65 -3.55 -50.38
C LYS A 551 -20.38 -2.20 -50.40
N ARG A 552 -21.69 -2.16 -50.64
CA ARG A 552 -22.44 -0.89 -50.78
C ARG A 552 -23.11 -0.38 -49.50
N ASN A 553 -23.32 -1.21 -48.47
CA ASN A 553 -24.18 -0.87 -47.33
C ASN A 553 -23.50 -0.73 -45.96
N ILE A 554 -22.16 -0.68 -45.88
CA ILE A 554 -21.45 -0.45 -44.60
C ILE A 554 -20.65 0.85 -44.68
N HIS A 555 -21.35 1.97 -44.74
CA HIS A 555 -20.76 3.30 -44.53
C HIS A 555 -20.84 3.63 -43.02
N GLY A 556 -19.71 3.54 -42.31
CA GLY A 556 -19.59 4.24 -41.02
C GLY A 556 -18.53 3.78 -40.01
N HIS A 557 -18.35 2.47 -39.77
CA HIS A 557 -17.69 2.04 -38.51
C HIS A 557 -16.64 0.92 -38.59
N GLN A 558 -16.26 0.41 -39.77
CA GLN A 558 -15.27 -0.68 -39.90
C GLN A 558 -14.23 -0.41 -40.99
N ARG A 559 -13.55 0.74 -40.94
CA ARG A 559 -12.22 0.83 -41.55
C ARG A 559 -11.22 0.49 -40.47
N VAL A 560 -10.38 -0.53 -40.70
CA VAL A 560 -9.18 -0.73 -39.88
C VAL A 560 -8.42 0.58 -39.91
N ASP A 561 -8.19 1.16 -38.74
CA ASP A 561 -7.41 2.38 -38.60
C ASP A 561 -5.96 2.00 -38.92
N GLU A 562 -5.58 2.20 -40.18
CA GLU A 562 -4.26 1.86 -40.71
C GLU A 562 -3.16 2.51 -39.87
N TYR A 563 -3.38 3.76 -39.44
CA TYR A 563 -2.45 4.49 -38.58
C TYR A 563 -2.30 3.81 -37.21
N LEU A 564 -3.42 3.37 -36.62
CA LEU A 564 -3.39 2.63 -35.35
C LEU A 564 -2.73 1.25 -35.48
N TRP A 565 -2.94 0.56 -36.60
CA TRP A 565 -2.26 -0.71 -36.88
C TRP A 565 -0.74 -0.51 -37.00
N GLN A 566 -0.31 0.53 -37.73
CA GLN A 566 1.10 0.92 -37.81
C GLN A 566 1.67 1.23 -36.42
N ASP A 567 0.97 2.01 -35.60
CA ASP A 567 1.36 2.34 -34.23
C ASP A 567 1.51 1.09 -33.35
N VAL A 568 0.59 0.12 -33.44
CA VAL A 568 0.66 -1.15 -32.72
C VAL A 568 1.89 -1.95 -33.14
N THR A 569 2.10 -2.12 -34.45
CA THR A 569 3.20 -2.89 -35.02
C THR A 569 4.57 -2.28 -34.68
N LEU A 570 4.70 -0.95 -34.79
CA LEU A 570 5.93 -0.23 -34.44
C LEU A 570 6.20 -0.21 -32.94
N LEU A 571 5.15 -0.15 -32.10
CA LEU A 571 5.29 -0.27 -30.66
C LEU A 571 5.73 -1.69 -30.26
N LYS A 572 5.19 -2.73 -30.91
CA LYS A 572 5.66 -4.11 -30.74
C LYS A 572 7.15 -4.24 -31.05
N ALA A 573 7.61 -3.70 -32.18
CA ALA A 573 9.03 -3.68 -32.52
C ALA A 573 9.88 -2.95 -31.44
N SER A 574 9.36 -1.84 -30.90
CA SER A 574 10.05 -1.07 -29.84
C SER A 574 10.12 -1.83 -28.51
N LEU A 575 9.09 -2.61 -28.16
CA LEU A 575 9.12 -3.52 -27.02
C LEU A 575 10.15 -4.64 -27.19
N LEU A 576 10.20 -5.25 -28.37
CA LEU A 576 11.18 -6.29 -28.70
C LEU A 576 12.61 -5.78 -28.57
N GLU A 577 12.90 -4.59 -29.12
CA GLU A 577 14.20 -3.94 -28.97
C GLU A 577 14.54 -3.63 -27.50
N THR A 578 13.57 -3.09 -26.74
CA THR A 578 13.76 -2.79 -25.32
C THR A 578 14.07 -4.05 -24.53
N ARG A 579 13.33 -5.14 -24.75
CA ARG A 579 13.59 -6.45 -24.13
C ARG A 579 14.97 -6.98 -24.53
N ALA A 580 15.34 -6.90 -25.81
CA ALA A 580 16.66 -7.32 -26.28
C ALA A 580 17.80 -6.55 -25.59
N LYS A 581 17.65 -5.23 -25.43
CA LYS A 581 18.59 -4.37 -24.70
C LYS A 581 18.72 -4.75 -23.21
N LEU A 582 17.63 -5.14 -22.56
CA LEU A 582 17.65 -5.61 -21.17
C LEU A 582 18.23 -7.04 -21.06
N LEU A 583 17.91 -7.95 -21.99
CA LEU A 583 18.50 -9.29 -22.08
C LEU A 583 20.02 -9.25 -22.25
N LEU A 584 20.52 -8.32 -23.07
CA LEU A 584 21.95 -8.07 -23.22
C LEU A 584 22.63 -7.78 -21.87
N ARG A 585 21.97 -7.03 -20.97
CA ARG A 585 22.52 -6.70 -19.64
C ARG A 585 22.61 -7.90 -18.71
N GLY A 586 21.80 -8.93 -18.91
CA GLY A 586 21.82 -10.18 -18.14
C GLY A 586 22.61 -11.31 -18.79
N GLY A 587 23.26 -11.07 -19.93
CA GLY A 587 24.01 -12.10 -20.67
C GLY A 587 23.13 -13.08 -21.45
N HIS A 588 21.83 -12.79 -21.63
CA HIS A 588 20.92 -13.63 -22.39
C HIS A 588 20.98 -13.29 -23.89
N PHE A 589 22.09 -13.63 -24.54
CA PHE A 589 22.36 -13.20 -25.92
C PHE A 589 21.43 -13.86 -26.94
N ASP A 590 21.21 -15.17 -26.87
CA ASP A 590 20.40 -15.88 -27.88
C ASP A 590 18.96 -15.34 -27.95
N GLY A 591 18.31 -15.22 -26.78
CA GLY A 591 16.98 -14.62 -26.68
C GLY A 591 16.97 -13.15 -27.10
N GLY A 592 18.00 -12.37 -26.76
CA GLY A 592 18.12 -10.99 -27.21
C GLY A 592 18.27 -10.87 -28.73
N GLU A 593 19.08 -11.75 -29.33
CA GLU A 593 19.36 -11.82 -30.77
C GLU A 593 18.10 -12.15 -31.56
N GLU A 594 17.32 -13.15 -31.12
CA GLU A 594 16.04 -13.52 -31.72
C GLU A 594 15.04 -12.35 -31.71
N LEU A 595 14.82 -11.73 -30.54
CA LEU A 595 13.90 -10.58 -30.42
C LEU A 595 14.36 -9.41 -31.29
N CYS A 596 15.67 -9.16 -31.37
CA CYS A 596 16.23 -8.07 -32.15
C CYS A 596 16.10 -8.31 -33.67
N ARG A 597 16.29 -9.54 -34.15
CA ARG A 597 16.02 -9.89 -35.56
C ARG A 597 14.56 -9.67 -35.93
N THR A 598 13.63 -10.10 -35.07
CA THR A 598 12.19 -9.88 -35.29
C THR A 598 11.86 -8.38 -35.31
N CYS A 599 12.45 -7.59 -34.42
CA CYS A 599 12.34 -6.13 -34.43
C CYS A 599 12.82 -5.50 -35.76
N ILE A 600 14.00 -5.90 -36.24
CA ILE A 600 14.58 -5.39 -37.50
C ILE A 600 13.71 -5.78 -38.69
N SER A 601 13.19 -7.01 -38.73
CA SER A 601 12.28 -7.46 -39.78
C SER A 601 11.03 -6.57 -39.84
N ILE A 602 10.37 -6.36 -38.69
CA ILE A 602 9.18 -5.50 -38.60
C ILE A 602 9.51 -4.07 -39.06
N ARG A 603 10.58 -3.45 -38.55
CA ARG A 603 10.94 -2.07 -38.90
C ARG A 603 11.39 -1.91 -40.35
N THR A 604 12.06 -2.90 -40.92
CA THR A 604 12.44 -2.89 -42.35
C THR A 604 11.19 -2.86 -43.23
N VAL A 605 10.18 -3.68 -42.93
CA VAL A 605 8.91 -3.69 -43.68
C VAL A 605 8.14 -2.39 -43.47
N MET A 606 8.09 -1.88 -42.23
CA MET A 606 7.25 -0.72 -41.89
C MET A 606 7.85 0.64 -42.24
N LEU A 607 9.17 0.79 -42.12
CA LEU A 607 9.88 2.08 -42.18
C LEU A 607 10.99 2.12 -43.24
N GLY A 608 11.38 0.97 -43.77
CA GLY A 608 12.53 0.82 -44.65
C GLY A 608 13.84 0.51 -43.91
N HIS A 609 14.82 0.06 -44.70
CA HIS A 609 16.12 -0.40 -44.20
C HIS A 609 16.94 0.74 -43.55
N ASP A 610 16.93 1.93 -44.17
CA ASP A 610 17.79 3.05 -43.79
C ASP A 610 17.17 3.99 -42.74
N HIS A 611 15.99 3.63 -42.24
CA HIS A 611 15.32 4.42 -41.21
C HIS A 611 16.09 4.35 -39.88
N ALA A 612 16.20 5.49 -39.18
CA ALA A 612 17.01 5.62 -37.95
C ALA A 612 16.68 4.57 -36.87
N GLN A 613 15.39 4.21 -36.71
CA GLN A 613 14.98 3.16 -35.78
C GLN A 613 15.40 1.76 -36.22
N THR A 614 15.44 1.48 -37.53
CA THR A 614 15.92 0.21 -38.07
C THR A 614 17.42 0.08 -37.83
N LEU A 615 18.18 1.13 -38.14
CA LEU A 615 19.63 1.20 -37.89
C LEU A 615 19.97 1.05 -36.40
N ALA A 616 19.22 1.68 -35.48
CA ALA A 616 19.42 1.53 -34.04
C ALA A 616 19.19 0.08 -33.55
N ALA A 617 18.23 -0.64 -34.16
CA ALA A 617 18.02 -2.05 -33.87
C ALA A 617 19.16 -2.91 -34.44
N GLN A 618 19.66 -2.61 -35.65
CA GLN A 618 20.84 -3.28 -36.22
C GLN A 618 22.10 -3.09 -35.36
N GLU A 619 22.32 -1.90 -34.80
CA GLU A 619 23.41 -1.64 -33.87
C GLU A 619 23.26 -2.47 -32.57
N THR A 620 22.03 -2.60 -32.08
CA THR A 620 21.72 -3.46 -30.92
C THR A 620 22.01 -4.93 -31.21
N LEU A 621 21.64 -5.42 -32.39
CA LEU A 621 21.96 -6.79 -32.85
C LEU A 621 23.48 -7.00 -32.96
N ALA A 622 24.21 -6.04 -33.54
CA ALA A 622 25.66 -6.10 -33.64
C ALA A 622 26.33 -6.18 -32.27
N LYS A 623 25.81 -5.44 -31.27
CA LYS A 623 26.27 -5.53 -29.87
C LYS A 623 26.00 -6.91 -29.27
N LEU A 624 24.82 -7.49 -29.48
CA LEU A 624 24.47 -8.83 -29.00
C LEU A 624 25.40 -9.90 -29.57
N VAL A 625 25.59 -9.92 -30.90
CA VAL A 625 26.46 -10.90 -31.57
C VAL A 625 27.92 -10.75 -31.12
N ARG A 626 28.41 -9.50 -31.00
CA ARG A 626 29.78 -9.22 -30.53
C ARG A 626 29.99 -9.64 -29.07
N MET A 627 28.97 -9.56 -28.22
CA MET A 627 29.11 -9.96 -26.82
C MET A 627 28.98 -11.47 -26.66
N ARG A 628 28.14 -12.12 -27.47
CA ARG A 628 28.04 -13.57 -27.56
C ARG A 628 29.37 -14.21 -27.96
N SER A 629 30.12 -13.62 -28.90
CA SER A 629 31.43 -14.15 -29.31
C SER A 629 32.56 -13.96 -28.29
N LYS A 630 32.30 -13.25 -27.18
CA LYS A 630 33.28 -13.01 -26.10
C LYS A 630 33.05 -13.89 -24.88
N VAL A 631 31.94 -14.63 -24.83
CA VAL A 631 31.58 -15.59 -23.79
C VAL A 631 31.78 -16.98 -24.36
#